data_AF-A0AAW2SDF3-F1
#
_entry.id   AF-A0AAW2SDF3-F1
#
_cell.length_a   1.000
_cell.length_b   1.000
_cell.length_c   1.000
_cell.angle_alpha   90.00
_cell.angle_beta   90.00
_cell.angle_gamma   90.00
#
_symmetry.space_group_name_H-M   'P 1'
#
loop_
_entity.id
_entity.type
_entity.pdbx_description
1 polymer ?
#
loop_
_entity_poly.entity_id
_entity_poly.type
_entity_poly.pdbx_seq_one_letter_code
_entity_poly.pdbx_strand_id
1 'polypeptide(L)'
;MVTCLRLNWAKLLDPDASWDKDQLGDVLHWIRQALALVCGLLWGAIPLVGGIWFLLFVALSTGIIYAYYAVVLKIDEEEFGGHGALLQEGLFASICLFL
;
A
#
# COMPACT_ATOMS: atom_id res chain seq x y z
N MET A 1 -9.72 2.16 16.01
CA MET A 1 -10.90 1.60 15.31
C MET A 1 -10.37 0.57 14.34
N VAL A 2 -10.12 -0.61 14.88
CA VAL A 2 -9.40 -1.72 14.24
C VAL A 2 -10.43 -2.46 13.40
N THR A 3 -10.56 -2.14 12.11
CA THR A 3 -11.37 -2.94 11.19
C THR A 3 -10.67 -4.29 11.02
N CYS A 4 -11.31 -5.28 11.63
CA CYS A 4 -11.16 -6.72 11.48
C CYS A 4 -10.40 -7.14 10.20
N LEU A 5 -9.08 -7.31 10.34
CA LEU A 5 -8.19 -7.76 9.28
C LEU A 5 -8.46 -9.24 8.97
N ARG A 6 -9.51 -9.53 8.18
CA ARG A 6 -9.70 -10.85 7.58
C ARG A 6 -8.78 -10.99 6.36
N LEU A 7 -7.47 -10.84 6.58
CA LEU A 7 -6.45 -11.15 5.60
C LEU A 7 -6.50 -12.65 5.29
N ASN A 8 -7.24 -13.00 4.25
CA ASN A 8 -7.14 -14.33 3.66
C ASN A 8 -5.87 -14.33 2.80
N TRP A 9 -4.74 -14.66 3.41
CA TRP A 9 -3.44 -14.74 2.74
C TRP A 9 -3.45 -15.64 1.49
N ALA A 10 -4.34 -16.64 1.45
CA ALA A 10 -4.57 -17.46 0.27
C ALA A 10 -5.10 -16.66 -0.94
N LYS A 11 -6.02 -15.71 -0.71
CA LYS A 11 -6.56 -14.84 -1.77
C LYS A 11 -5.54 -13.84 -2.31
N LEU A 12 -4.57 -13.42 -1.49
CA LEU A 12 -3.54 -12.44 -1.89
C LEU A 12 -2.63 -12.93 -3.03
N LEU A 13 -2.53 -14.24 -3.21
CA LEU A 13 -1.71 -14.89 -4.24
C LEU A 13 -2.56 -15.52 -5.35
N ASP A 14 -3.88 -15.48 -5.23
CA ASP A 14 -4.80 -15.97 -6.26
C ASP A 14 -5.18 -14.82 -7.21
N PRO A 15 -4.67 -14.81 -8.45
CA PRO A 15 -4.97 -13.77 -9.44
C PRO A 15 -6.45 -13.77 -9.87
N ASP A 16 -7.15 -14.90 -9.73
CA ASP A 16 -8.58 -15.04 -10.06
C ASP A 16 -9.51 -14.80 -8.85
N ALA A 17 -8.98 -14.40 -7.70
CA ALA A 17 -9.80 -14.13 -6.52
C ALA A 17 -10.65 -12.88 -6.74
N SER A 18 -11.97 -13.00 -6.57
CA SER A 18 -12.84 -11.83 -6.53
C SER A 18 -12.57 -10.99 -5.27
N TRP A 19 -12.33 -9.69 -5.47
CA TRP A 19 -12.11 -8.72 -4.40
C TRP A 19 -13.30 -7.80 -4.28
N ASP A 20 -13.76 -7.61 -3.04
CA ASP A 20 -14.70 -6.54 -2.72
C ASP A 20 -13.93 -5.23 -2.52
N LYS A 21 -14.54 -4.08 -2.81
CA LYS A 21 -13.91 -2.75 -2.73
C LYS A 21 -13.35 -2.49 -1.34
N ASP A 22 -14.15 -2.73 -0.31
CA ASP A 22 -13.74 -2.49 1.08
C ASP A 22 -12.57 -3.41 1.49
N GLN A 23 -12.56 -4.66 1.01
CA GLN A 23 -11.50 -5.62 1.33
C GLN A 23 -10.18 -5.29 0.63
N LEU A 24 -10.25 -4.93 -0.65
CA LEU A 24 -9.07 -4.54 -1.42
C LEU A 24 -8.43 -3.30 -0.81
N GLY A 25 -9.25 -2.31 -0.46
CA GLY A 25 -8.81 -1.08 0.18
C GLY A 25 -8.12 -1.32 1.52
N ASP A 26 -8.72 -2.15 2.38
CA ASP A 26 -8.11 -2.56 3.65
C ASP A 26 -6.74 -3.25 3.44
N VAL A 27 -6.63 -4.16 2.47
CA VAL A 27 -5.37 -4.86 2.17
C VAL A 27 -4.29 -3.90 1.69
N LEU A 28 -4.62 -3.04 0.72
CA LEU A 28 -3.70 -2.04 0.18
C LEU A 28 -3.21 -1.09 1.29
N HIS A 29 -4.13 -0.66 2.16
CA HIS A 29 -3.82 0.19 3.30
C HIS A 29 -2.81 -0.45 4.25
N TRP A 30 -3.04 -1.71 4.64
CA TRP A 30 -2.18 -2.42 5.60
C TRP A 30 -0.81 -2.78 5.04
N ILE A 31 -0.72 -3.21 3.77
CA ILE A 31 0.58 -3.46 3.10
C ILE A 31 1.39 -2.16 3.08
N ARG A 32 0.75 -1.04 2.77
CA ARG A 32 1.41 0.27 2.73
C ARG A 32 1.86 0.74 4.12
N GLN A 33 1.07 0.51 5.17
CA GLN A 33 1.45 0.83 6.54
C GLN A 33 2.58 -0.04 7.08
N ALA A 34 2.59 -1.33 6.76
CA ALA A 34 3.68 -2.22 7.09
C ALA A 34 4.99 -1.74 6.44
N LEU A 35 4.94 -1.37 5.15
CA LEU A 35 6.08 -0.79 4.45
C LEU A 35 6.56 0.52 5.08
N ALA A 36 5.62 1.41 5.44
CA ALA A 36 5.93 2.68 6.12
C ALA A 36 6.60 2.47 7.47
N LEU A 37 6.14 1.51 8.27
CA LEU A 37 6.75 1.15 9.54
C LEU A 37 8.16 0.60 9.36
N VAL A 38 8.36 -0.34 8.43
CA VAL A 38 9.68 -0.95 8.18
C VAL A 38 10.66 0.09 7.64
N CYS A 39 10.26 0.89 6.65
CA CYS A 39 11.07 1.98 6.12
C CYS A 39 11.32 3.07 7.16
N GLY A 40 10.31 3.50 7.92
CA GLY A 40 10.46 4.51 8.97
C GLY A 40 11.41 4.06 10.08
N LEU A 41 11.32 2.80 10.52
CA LEU A 41 12.17 2.27 11.58
C LEU A 41 13.64 2.08 11.13
N LEU A 42 13.83 1.51 9.94
CA LEU A 42 15.16 1.28 9.39
C LEU A 42 15.88 2.62 9.05
N TRP A 43 15.13 3.65 8.67
CA TRP A 43 15.70 4.95 8.31
C TRP A 43 15.78 5.95 9.45
N GLY A 44 14.94 5.82 10.49
CA GLY A 44 15.11 6.56 11.74
C GLY A 44 16.44 6.24 12.45
N ALA A 45 17.05 5.10 12.13
CA ALA A 45 18.38 4.73 12.64
C ALA A 45 19.55 5.39 11.88
N ILE A 46 19.32 5.93 10.68
CA ILE A 46 20.36 6.53 9.83
C ILE A 46 20.14 8.05 9.74
N PRO A 47 21.02 8.90 10.31
CA PRO A 47 20.83 10.35 10.32
C PRO A 47 21.22 10.99 8.98
N LEU A 48 20.45 10.68 7.93
CA LEU A 48 20.64 11.27 6.61
C LEU A 48 19.73 12.49 6.44
N VAL A 49 20.36 13.62 6.11
CA VAL A 49 19.71 14.93 6.03
C VAL A 49 19.08 15.13 4.65
N GLY A 50 17.77 15.37 4.60
CA GLY A 50 17.07 15.89 3.40
C GLY A 50 15.82 15.13 2.98
N GLY A 51 15.03 15.73 2.07
CA GLY A 51 13.75 15.19 1.56
C GLY A 51 13.88 14.05 0.53
N ILE A 52 15.11 13.62 0.21
CA ILE A 52 15.35 12.53 -0.75
C ILE A 52 14.73 11.21 -0.25
N TRP A 53 14.79 10.96 1.06
CA TRP A 53 14.19 9.77 1.66
C TRP A 53 12.68 9.76 1.59
N PHE A 54 12.06 10.92 1.80
CA PHE A 54 10.63 11.08 1.63
C PHE A 54 10.21 10.80 0.18
N LEU A 55 10.94 11.32 -0.80
CA LEU A 55 10.66 11.06 -2.22
C LEU A 55 10.83 9.58 -2.58
N LEU A 56 11.89 8.93 -2.10
CA LEU A 56 12.12 7.50 -2.30
C LEU A 56 11.02 6.66 -1.65
N PHE A 57 10.60 7.01 -0.43
CA PHE A 57 9.50 6.34 0.25
C PHE A 57 8.20 6.45 -0.55
N VAL A 58 7.83 7.65 -0.99
CA VAL A 58 6.60 7.86 -1.78
C VAL A 58 6.67 7.09 -3.11
N ALA A 59 7.82 7.12 -3.80
CA ALA A 59 8.02 6.40 -5.06
C ALA A 59 7.95 4.87 -4.87
N LEU A 60 8.64 4.31 -3.87
CA LEU A 60 8.62 2.87 -3.57
C LEU A 60 7.26 2.41 -3.09
N SER A 61 6.62 3.15 -2.19
CA SER A 61 5.29 2.87 -1.65
C SER A 61 4.25 2.80 -2.77
N THR A 62 4.25 3.80 -3.66
CA THR A 62 3.33 3.86 -4.80
C THR A 62 3.67 2.79 -5.85
N GLY A 63 4.95 2.57 -6.14
CA GLY A 63 5.41 1.59 -7.11
C GLY A 63 5.14 0.14 -6.71
N ILE A 64 5.34 -0.23 -5.44
CA ILE A 64 5.06 -1.57 -4.92
C ILE A 64 3.55 -1.84 -4.95
N ILE A 65 2.74 -0.86 -4.53
CA ILE A 65 1.28 -0.98 -4.57
C ILE A 65 0.79 -1.11 -6.01
N TYR A 66 1.29 -0.28 -6.93
CA TYR A 66 1.00 -0.37 -8.37
C TYR A 66 1.36 -1.74 -8.94
N ALA A 67 2.58 -2.20 -8.70
CA ALA A 67 3.03 -3.50 -9.17
C ALA A 67 2.18 -4.65 -8.60
N TYR A 68 1.77 -4.54 -7.33
CA TYR A 68 0.95 -5.56 -6.68
C TYR A 68 -0.40 -5.71 -7.37
N TYR A 69 -1.20 -4.65 -7.52
CA TYR A 69 -2.52 -4.82 -8.15
C TYR A 69 -2.45 -5.01 -9.66
N ALA A 70 -1.47 -4.41 -10.36
CA ALA A 70 -1.36 -4.51 -11.82
C ALA A 70 -0.82 -5.86 -12.28
N VAL A 71 0.16 -6.43 -11.57
CA VAL A 71 0.84 -7.68 -11.99
C VAL A 71 0.26 -8.91 -11.30
N VAL A 72 -0.02 -8.83 -9.98
CA VAL A 72 -0.48 -9.98 -9.20
C VAL A 72 -2.00 -10.14 -9.28
N LEU A 73 -2.75 -9.04 -9.17
CA LEU A 73 -4.22 -9.10 -9.09
C LEU A 73 -4.95 -8.80 -10.40
N LYS A 74 -4.28 -8.24 -11.41
CA LYS A 74 -4.86 -7.88 -12.73
C LYS A 74 -6.24 -7.22 -12.62
N ILE A 75 -6.39 -6.32 -11.66
CA ILE A 75 -7.67 -5.68 -11.36
C ILE A 75 -8.05 -4.74 -12.50
N ASP A 76 -9.31 -4.81 -12.94
CA ASP A 76 -9.88 -3.86 -13.87
C ASP A 76 -10.16 -2.54 -13.13
N GLU A 77 -9.27 -1.57 -13.32
CA GLU A 77 -9.22 -0.28 -12.64
C GLU A 77 -10.52 0.55 -12.78
N GLU A 78 -11.27 0.37 -13.87
CA GLU A 78 -12.53 1.07 -14.10
C GLU A 78 -13.60 0.70 -13.06
N GLU A 79 -13.53 -0.52 -12.52
CA GLU A 79 -14.49 -1.00 -11.52
C GLU A 79 -14.24 -0.37 -10.13
N PHE A 80 -13.02 0.10 -9.87
CA PHE A 80 -12.55 0.59 -8.57
C PHE A 80 -12.36 2.12 -8.53
N GLY A 81 -12.87 2.85 -9.51
CA GLY A 81 -12.77 4.32 -9.55
C GLY A 81 -11.44 4.83 -10.10
N GLY A 82 -10.72 3.98 -10.83
CA GLY A 82 -9.47 4.30 -11.50
C GLY A 82 -8.22 4.18 -10.62
N HIS A 83 -7.06 4.22 -11.27
CA HIS A 83 -5.74 4.14 -10.65
C HIS A 83 -5.54 5.13 -9.49
N GLY A 84 -6.06 6.35 -9.61
CA GLY A 84 -5.87 7.42 -8.63
C GLY A 84 -6.50 7.12 -7.28
N ALA A 85 -7.72 6.55 -7.27
CA ALA A 85 -8.43 6.22 -6.04
C ALA A 85 -7.70 5.14 -5.24
N LEU A 86 -7.30 4.05 -5.91
CA LEU A 86 -6.53 2.94 -5.33
C LEU A 86 -5.15 3.38 -4.82
N LEU A 87 -4.45 4.23 -5.59
CA LEU A 87 -3.12 4.71 -5.18
C LEU A 87 -3.17 5.70 -4.02
N GLN A 88 -4.27 6.45 -3.88
CA GLN A 88 -4.47 7.38 -2.77
C GLN A 88 -4.85 6.65 -1.47
N GLU A 89 -5.35 5.42 -1.59
CA GLU A 89 -5.76 4.59 -0.47
C GLU A 89 -4.56 4.24 0.44
N GLY A 90 -4.66 4.67 1.70
CA GLY A 90 -3.58 4.53 2.69
C GLY A 90 -2.35 5.41 2.46
N LEU A 91 -2.23 6.15 1.34
CA LEU A 91 -1.06 6.98 1.05
C LEU A 91 -0.82 8.03 2.14
N PHE A 92 -1.85 8.81 2.49
CA PHE A 92 -1.73 9.84 3.54
C PHE A 92 -1.41 9.25 4.91
N ALA A 93 -2.08 8.16 5.28
CA ALA A 93 -1.82 7.48 6.54
C ALA A 93 -0.37 6.99 6.61
N SER A 94 0.13 6.39 5.51
CA SER A 94 1.50 5.89 5.43
C SER A 94 2.55 7.00 5.43
N ILE A 95 2.27 8.17 4.83
CA ILE A 95 3.14 9.35 4.90
C ILE A 95 3.25 9.85 6.34
N CYS A 96 2.13 9.97 7.05
CA CYS A 96 2.12 10.37 8.46
C CYS A 96 2.81 9.35 9.38
N LEU A 97 2.83 8.07 9.00
CA LEU A 97 3.48 7.00 9.75
C LEU A 97 4.99 6.93 9.47
N PHE A 98 5.41 7.34 8.28
CA PHE A 98 6.81 7.41 7.88
C PHE A 98 7.54 8.62 8.49
N LEU A 99 6.86 9.76 8.59
CA LEU A 99 7.36 10.99 9.22
C LEU A 99 7.42 10.87 10.75
#